data_AF-A0A957H753-F1
#
_entry.id   AF-A0A957H753-F1
#
_cell.length_a   1.000
_cell.length_b   1.000
_cell.length_c   1.000
_cell.angle_alpha   90.00
_cell.angle_beta   90.00
_cell.angle_gamma   90.00
#
_symmetry.space_group_name_H-M   'P 1'
#
loop_
_entity.id
_entity.type
_entity.pdbx_description
1 polymer ?
#
loop_
_entity_poly.entity_id
_entity_poly.type
_entity_poly.pdbx_seq_one_letter_code
_entity_poly.pdbx_strand_id
1 'polypeptide(L)'
;YHRFVETILQSTHVADRTVAQELSSLRGNNIGLMSHLAFAMHRQGQAQGREIELDTLRQLLQPDFTDEVGDFVALIHSRGTLVEERDGYYRFIHLAFQEYLVARYLAEDYWRDEGPKATIRFLAAQTPDSWWREVATLLPGYLLKELAPHARRVLYALAGGNDGRTDWSAEVVHWSPDVQLAAAEIAATASLEWFEQDQELRQQLVDRLHYFFTTPDLLNQTAPQLRANAGRALAALGDPRFSADAWYLPNDPMLGFIAIPAGTFTMGEGEEAHQVTLPTFYIARWPVTVAQFRAYVVATGEQPKDSDSLRDPNNHPVHWLTWQEATRYCAWLTATLRAWAATPPEVAEKLKAGWQIMLPSEAEWERAARGTKGRLYPWEGNEIDGNRANYRDTGIGTTSAVGCFPAGATPEGIEDLSGNIWEWTRSRYLGYPYPSDVQGRAKRERFAAEDDELLAMRGGGYLA
;
A
#
# COMPACT_ATOMS: atom_id res chain seq x y z
N TYR A 1 15.75 -17.17 -7.11
CA TYR A 1 16.88 -17.13 -6.18
C TYR A 1 17.48 -18.50 -5.89
N HIS A 2 16.76 -19.46 -5.30
CA HIS A 2 17.34 -20.78 -4.97
C HIS A 2 18.14 -21.44 -6.09
N ARG A 3 17.58 -21.55 -7.31
CA ARG A 3 18.29 -22.09 -8.47
C ARG A 3 19.51 -21.27 -8.85
N PHE A 4 19.46 -19.94 -8.76
CA PHE A 4 20.61 -19.07 -9.04
C PHE A 4 21.72 -19.26 -8.00
N VAL A 5 21.35 -19.34 -6.71
CA VAL A 5 22.27 -19.63 -5.61
C VAL A 5 22.87 -21.03 -5.78
N GLU A 6 22.05 -22.05 -6.04
CA GLU A 6 22.54 -23.39 -6.38
C GLU A 6 23.43 -23.40 -7.61
N THR A 7 23.10 -22.65 -8.67
CA THR A 7 23.90 -22.58 -9.90
C THR A 7 25.23 -21.87 -9.67
N ILE A 8 25.26 -20.77 -8.90
CA ILE A 8 26.51 -20.12 -8.47
C ILE A 8 27.32 -21.05 -7.57
N LEU A 9 26.65 -21.83 -6.72
CA LEU A 9 27.28 -22.78 -5.81
C LEU A 9 27.56 -24.16 -6.46
N GLN A 10 27.15 -24.39 -7.71
CA GLN A 10 27.35 -25.63 -8.44
C GLN A 10 28.63 -25.55 -9.27
N SER A 11 29.63 -26.29 -8.82
CA SER A 11 30.91 -26.48 -9.51
C SER A 11 30.81 -26.86 -10.99
N THR A 12 29.75 -27.57 -11.37
CA THR A 12 29.54 -28.12 -12.71
C THR A 12 29.26 -27.08 -13.79
N HIS A 13 28.88 -25.85 -13.43
CA HIS A 13 28.58 -24.78 -14.38
C HIS A 13 29.73 -23.77 -14.53
N VAL A 14 30.85 -24.01 -13.85
CA VAL A 14 32.04 -23.17 -13.97
C VAL A 14 33.03 -23.79 -14.94
N ALA A 15 33.37 -23.03 -15.99
CA ALA A 15 34.28 -23.47 -17.04
C ALA A 15 35.73 -23.66 -16.53
N ASP A 16 36.09 -22.97 -15.46
CA ASP A 16 37.38 -23.10 -14.78
C ASP A 16 37.36 -24.34 -13.84
N ARG A 17 38.22 -25.33 -14.15
CA ARG A 17 38.31 -26.60 -13.40
C ARG A 17 38.76 -26.41 -11.94
N THR A 18 39.52 -25.36 -11.64
CA THR A 18 39.99 -25.04 -10.30
C THR A 18 38.84 -24.43 -9.49
N VAL A 19 38.10 -23.49 -10.08
CA VAL A 19 36.89 -22.92 -9.44
C VAL A 19 35.79 -23.98 -9.28
N ALA A 20 35.67 -24.92 -10.23
CA ALA A 20 34.78 -26.07 -10.10
C ALA A 20 35.17 -26.97 -8.92
N GLN A 21 36.45 -27.39 -8.80
CA GLN A 21 36.91 -28.19 -7.66
C GLN A 21 36.72 -27.47 -6.30
N GLU A 22 36.86 -26.14 -6.28
CA GLU A 22 36.69 -25.30 -5.09
C GLU A 22 35.21 -25.02 -4.74
N LEU A 23 34.31 -24.87 -5.72
CA LEU A 23 32.86 -24.85 -5.48
C LEU A 23 32.34 -26.19 -4.96
N SER A 24 32.97 -27.29 -5.37
CA SER A 24 32.71 -28.59 -4.76
C SER A 24 33.33 -28.75 -3.36
N SER A 25 34.32 -27.95 -2.95
CA SER A 25 34.78 -27.87 -1.55
C SER A 25 34.00 -26.85 -0.72
N LEU A 26 33.35 -25.87 -1.36
CA LEU A 26 32.30 -25.03 -0.76
C LEU A 26 31.05 -25.84 -0.38
N ARG A 27 30.89 -27.06 -0.93
CA ARG A 27 29.94 -28.06 -0.39
C ARG A 27 30.48 -28.56 0.96
N GLY A 28 30.12 -27.82 2.01
CA GLY A 28 30.44 -27.99 3.43
C GLY A 28 29.77 -26.87 4.24
N ASN A 29 30.15 -26.67 5.51
CA ASN A 29 29.57 -25.74 6.49
C ASN A 29 29.55 -24.25 6.05
N ASN A 30 30.17 -23.90 4.91
CA ASN A 30 30.33 -22.53 4.40
C ASN A 30 29.01 -21.79 4.12
N ILE A 31 27.99 -22.47 3.60
CA ILE A 31 26.69 -21.82 3.40
C ILE A 31 25.99 -21.57 4.75
N GLY A 32 26.21 -22.43 5.75
CA GLY A 32 25.80 -22.20 7.14
C GLY A 32 26.50 -20.97 7.70
N LEU A 33 27.83 -20.91 7.58
CA LEU A 33 28.64 -19.77 8.01
C LEU A 33 28.18 -18.45 7.35
N MET A 34 27.94 -18.44 6.04
CA MET A 34 27.41 -17.27 5.33
C MET A 34 25.99 -16.90 5.81
N SER A 35 25.14 -17.87 6.13
CA SER A 35 23.81 -17.64 6.70
C SER A 35 23.89 -17.01 8.11
N HIS A 36 24.78 -17.49 8.97
CA HIS A 36 25.04 -16.90 10.29
C HIS A 36 25.59 -15.46 10.16
N LEU A 37 26.55 -15.25 9.25
CA LEU A 37 27.11 -13.93 8.97
C LEU A 37 26.03 -12.96 8.45
N ALA A 38 25.24 -13.39 7.48
CA ALA A 38 24.17 -12.59 6.89
C ALA A 38 23.14 -12.18 7.95
N PHE A 39 22.69 -13.13 8.78
CA PHE A 39 21.77 -12.85 9.90
C PHE A 39 22.36 -11.86 10.90
N ALA A 40 23.61 -12.08 11.33
CA ALA A 40 24.28 -11.22 12.29
C ALA A 40 24.49 -9.79 11.78
N MET A 41 24.84 -9.63 10.50
CA MET A 41 24.92 -8.33 9.83
C MET A 41 23.53 -7.70 9.71
N HIS A 42 22.56 -8.41 9.16
CA HIS A 42 21.23 -7.86 8.86
C HIS A 42 20.49 -7.38 10.12
N ARG A 43 20.70 -8.04 11.26
CA ARG A 43 20.13 -7.65 12.56
C ARG A 43 20.67 -6.32 13.12
N GLN A 44 21.76 -5.78 12.56
CA GLN A 44 22.27 -4.44 12.92
C GLN A 44 21.47 -3.30 12.26
N GLY A 45 20.49 -3.63 11.40
CA GLY A 45 19.63 -2.67 10.72
C GLY A 45 20.29 -2.03 9.50
N GLN A 46 19.52 -1.25 8.73
CA GLN A 46 19.94 -0.72 7.42
C GLN A 46 21.25 0.10 7.45
N ALA A 47 21.52 0.81 8.55
CA ALA A 47 22.67 1.70 8.66
C ALA A 47 24.00 0.96 8.85
N GLN A 48 23.99 -0.20 9.52
CA GLN A 48 25.21 -0.94 9.90
C GLN A 48 25.25 -2.34 9.29
N GLY A 49 24.10 -2.90 8.90
CA GLY A 49 24.00 -4.29 8.45
C GLY A 49 24.44 -4.57 7.03
N ARG A 50 25.07 -3.61 6.34
CA ARG A 50 25.58 -3.76 4.97
C ARG A 50 27.03 -4.19 4.90
N GLU A 51 27.80 -3.90 5.94
CA GLU A 51 29.23 -4.21 6.00
C GLU A 51 29.65 -4.53 7.43
N ILE A 52 30.73 -5.28 7.58
CA ILE A 52 31.22 -5.68 8.89
C ILE A 52 32.74 -5.70 8.93
N GLU A 53 33.33 -5.22 10.01
CA GLU A 53 34.78 -5.26 10.24
C GLU A 53 35.25 -6.71 10.50
N LEU A 54 36.45 -7.06 10.01
CA LEU A 54 37.04 -8.40 10.15
C LEU A 54 37.01 -8.96 11.58
N ASP A 55 37.37 -8.15 12.58
CA ASP A 55 37.45 -8.63 13.96
C ASP A 55 36.06 -8.93 14.52
N THR A 56 35.05 -8.14 14.14
CA THR A 56 33.65 -8.39 14.51
C THR A 56 33.11 -9.63 13.78
N LEU A 57 33.44 -9.79 12.49
CA LEU A 57 33.10 -10.99 11.71
C LEU A 57 33.65 -12.26 12.38
N ARG A 58 34.93 -12.24 12.80
CA ARG A 58 35.56 -13.36 13.50
C ARG A 58 34.89 -13.66 14.82
N GLN A 59 34.62 -12.64 15.63
CA GLN A 59 33.95 -12.79 16.92
C GLN A 59 32.55 -13.41 16.79
N LEU A 60 31.81 -13.07 15.73
CA LEU A 60 30.47 -13.60 15.49
C LEU A 60 30.46 -15.06 15.05
N LEU A 61 31.42 -15.49 14.23
CA LEU A 61 31.42 -16.81 13.61
C LEU A 61 32.24 -17.85 14.39
N GLN A 62 33.26 -17.43 15.14
CA GLN A 62 34.12 -18.34 15.88
C GLN A 62 33.40 -19.29 16.84
N PRO A 63 32.31 -18.91 17.55
CA PRO A 63 31.62 -19.84 18.46
C PRO A 63 31.09 -21.11 17.77
N ASP A 64 30.62 -20.97 16.53
CA ASP A 64 29.93 -22.05 15.80
C ASP A 64 30.80 -22.66 14.69
N PHE A 65 31.87 -21.97 14.27
CA PHE A 65 32.69 -22.32 13.10
C PHE A 65 34.20 -22.15 13.34
N THR A 66 34.68 -22.45 14.55
CA THR A 66 36.05 -22.12 15.01
C THR A 66 37.14 -22.55 14.01
N ASP A 67 37.03 -23.74 13.44
CA ASP A 67 38.05 -24.32 12.56
C ASP A 67 37.92 -23.79 11.12
N GLU A 68 36.76 -23.27 10.73
CA GLU A 68 36.41 -22.88 9.36
C GLU A 68 36.49 -21.37 9.09
N VAL A 69 36.43 -20.50 10.13
CA VAL A 69 36.47 -19.03 9.92
C VAL A 69 37.76 -18.58 9.23
N GLY A 70 38.90 -19.18 9.59
CA GLY A 70 40.21 -18.83 8.99
C GLY A 70 40.24 -19.11 7.50
N ASP A 71 39.79 -20.31 7.11
CA ASP A 71 39.69 -20.75 5.73
C ASP A 71 38.66 -19.92 4.94
N PHE A 72 37.54 -19.58 5.57
CA PHE A 72 36.51 -18.73 4.97
C PHE A 72 37.03 -17.31 4.66
N VAL A 73 37.74 -16.67 5.59
CA VAL A 73 38.34 -15.34 5.37
C VAL A 73 39.43 -15.41 4.29
N ALA A 74 40.27 -16.44 4.32
CA ALA A 74 41.28 -16.65 3.28
C ALA A 74 40.64 -16.82 1.89
N LEU A 75 39.51 -17.52 1.81
CA LEU A 75 38.75 -17.69 0.59
C LEU A 75 38.22 -16.35 0.06
N ILE A 76 37.64 -15.50 0.92
CA ILE A 76 37.15 -14.16 0.53
C ILE A 76 38.29 -13.33 -0.07
N HIS A 77 39.42 -13.23 0.62
CA HIS A 77 40.58 -12.47 0.12
C HIS A 77 41.14 -13.00 -1.20
N SER A 78 41.07 -14.32 -1.42
CA SER A 78 41.65 -14.94 -2.61
C SER A 78 40.84 -14.68 -3.88
N ARG A 79 39.50 -14.54 -3.81
CA ARG A 79 38.64 -14.47 -5.00
C ARG A 79 37.37 -13.59 -4.93
N GLY A 80 36.97 -13.07 -3.78
CA GLY A 80 35.91 -12.04 -3.65
C GLY A 80 34.59 -12.27 -4.40
N THR A 81 34.07 -13.50 -4.47
CA THR A 81 32.94 -13.82 -5.39
C THR A 81 31.54 -13.57 -4.83
N LEU A 82 31.32 -13.77 -3.52
CA LEU A 82 29.99 -13.63 -2.89
C LEU A 82 29.98 -12.66 -1.71
N VAL A 83 31.13 -12.56 -1.04
CA VAL A 83 31.46 -11.53 -0.06
C VAL A 83 32.73 -10.87 -0.59
N GLU A 84 32.75 -9.55 -0.63
CA GLU A 84 33.92 -8.77 -1.01
C GLU A 84 34.51 -8.07 0.21
N GLU A 85 35.83 -7.94 0.22
CA GLU A 85 36.58 -7.20 1.22
C GLU A 85 37.01 -5.86 0.63
N ARG A 86 36.86 -4.79 1.40
CA ARG A 86 37.34 -3.46 1.09
C ARG A 86 37.76 -2.73 2.36
N ASP A 87 39.03 -2.36 2.42
CA ASP A 87 39.59 -1.55 3.51
C ASP A 87 39.35 -2.15 4.91
N GLY A 88 39.35 -3.48 5.04
CA GLY A 88 39.08 -4.22 6.28
C GLY A 88 37.60 -4.51 6.57
N TYR A 89 36.69 -4.09 5.68
CA TYR A 89 35.26 -4.31 5.78
C TYR A 89 34.77 -5.35 4.77
N TYR A 90 33.82 -6.16 5.20
CA TYR A 90 33.27 -7.29 4.46
C TYR A 90 31.81 -7.02 4.14
N ARG A 91 31.41 -7.18 2.88
CA ARG A 91 30.02 -7.00 2.45
C ARG A 91 29.60 -8.05 1.45
N PHE A 92 28.33 -8.42 1.46
CA PHE A 92 27.76 -9.25 0.39
C PHE A 92 27.68 -8.43 -0.91
N ILE A 93 28.00 -9.06 -2.04
CA ILE A 93 28.00 -8.39 -3.35
C ILE A 93 26.63 -7.82 -3.73
N HIS A 94 25.56 -8.42 -3.21
CA HIS A 94 24.17 -8.01 -3.43
C HIS A 94 23.35 -8.19 -2.15
N LEU A 95 22.54 -7.18 -1.81
CA LEU A 95 21.66 -7.21 -0.64
C LEU A 95 20.64 -8.35 -0.72
N ALA A 96 20.03 -8.58 -1.89
CA ALA A 96 19.10 -9.70 -2.10
C ALA A 96 19.71 -11.08 -1.78
N PHE A 97 21.02 -11.23 -1.96
CA PHE A 97 21.72 -12.47 -1.59
C PHE A 97 21.88 -12.58 -0.06
N GLN A 98 22.23 -11.49 0.61
CA GLN A 98 22.23 -11.43 2.07
C GLN A 98 20.84 -11.73 2.64
N GLU A 99 19.79 -11.08 2.13
CA GLU A 99 18.39 -11.27 2.57
C GLU A 99 17.92 -12.72 2.38
N TYR A 100 18.29 -13.36 1.26
CA TYR A 100 18.05 -14.78 1.06
C TYR A 100 18.76 -15.66 2.11
N LEU A 101 20.02 -15.37 2.42
CA LEU A 101 20.79 -16.12 3.41
C LEU A 101 20.22 -15.95 4.83
N VAL A 102 19.68 -14.77 5.15
CA VAL A 102 18.94 -14.48 6.39
C VAL A 102 17.66 -15.32 6.44
N ALA A 103 16.86 -15.32 5.37
CA ALA A 103 15.64 -16.13 5.30
C ALA A 103 15.94 -17.62 5.47
N ARG A 104 17.03 -18.11 4.86
CA ARG A 104 17.51 -19.48 5.07
C ARG A 104 17.94 -19.74 6.51
N TYR A 105 18.72 -18.85 7.13
CA TYR A 105 19.12 -18.98 8.53
C TYR A 105 17.89 -19.10 9.45
N LEU A 106 16.87 -18.26 9.21
CA LEU A 106 15.62 -18.30 9.95
C LEU A 106 14.85 -19.62 9.75
N ALA A 107 14.89 -20.18 8.54
CA ALA A 107 14.18 -21.42 8.19
C ALA A 107 14.87 -22.71 8.68
N GLU A 108 16.19 -22.71 8.83
CA GLU A 108 16.98 -23.88 9.17
C GLU A 108 17.46 -23.84 10.62
N ASP A 109 18.38 -22.92 10.92
CA ASP A 109 19.08 -22.89 12.20
C ASP A 109 18.20 -22.30 13.30
N TYR A 110 17.70 -21.08 13.11
CA TYR A 110 16.83 -20.45 14.11
C TYR A 110 15.53 -21.25 14.33
N TRP A 111 14.97 -21.81 13.25
CA TRP A 111 13.79 -22.66 13.33
C TRP A 111 14.02 -23.93 14.16
N ARG A 112 15.17 -24.59 13.98
CA ARG A 112 15.56 -25.80 14.71
C ARG A 112 15.84 -25.49 16.18
N ASP A 113 16.55 -24.39 16.44
CA ASP A 113 17.11 -24.11 17.76
C ASP A 113 16.08 -23.42 18.69
N GLU A 114 15.31 -22.46 18.17
CA GLU A 114 14.30 -21.69 18.93
C GLU A 114 12.86 -22.17 18.69
N GLY A 115 12.65 -22.90 17.59
CA GLY A 115 11.35 -23.43 17.21
C GLY A 115 10.49 -22.51 16.33
N PRO A 116 9.42 -23.07 15.73
CA PRO A 116 8.52 -22.35 14.82
C PRO A 116 7.92 -21.07 15.42
N LYS A 117 7.43 -21.14 16.65
CA LYS A 117 6.72 -20.03 17.29
C LYS A 117 7.66 -18.85 17.56
N ALA A 118 8.86 -19.12 18.06
CA ALA A 118 9.86 -18.08 18.32
C ALA A 118 10.32 -17.42 17.01
N THR A 119 10.54 -18.22 15.97
CA THR A 119 10.88 -17.73 14.62
C THR A 119 9.81 -16.79 14.05
N ILE A 120 8.54 -17.18 14.14
CA ILE A 120 7.42 -16.35 13.68
C ILE A 120 7.33 -15.05 14.47
N ARG A 121 7.45 -15.10 15.81
CA ARG A 121 7.42 -13.89 16.65
C ARG A 121 8.58 -12.96 16.36
N PHE A 122 9.78 -13.52 16.18
CA PHE A 122 10.96 -12.76 15.77
C PHE A 122 10.70 -12.06 14.45
N LEU A 123 10.27 -12.80 13.42
CA LEU A 123 10.01 -12.23 12.10
C LEU A 123 8.93 -11.14 12.16
N ALA A 124 7.79 -11.42 12.82
CA ALA A 124 6.69 -10.46 12.96
C ALA A 124 7.17 -9.14 13.57
N ALA A 125 7.98 -9.17 14.63
CA ALA A 125 8.51 -7.98 15.27
C ALA A 125 9.38 -7.12 14.34
N GLN A 126 9.97 -7.70 13.30
CA GLN A 126 10.77 -6.97 12.31
C GLN A 126 9.95 -6.39 11.16
N THR A 127 8.72 -6.87 10.92
CA THR A 127 7.92 -6.53 9.74
C THR A 127 7.64 -5.04 9.51
N PRO A 128 7.54 -4.17 10.54
CA PRO A 128 7.38 -2.73 10.31
C PRO A 128 8.62 -2.07 9.68
N ASP A 129 9.81 -2.65 9.87
CA ASP A 129 11.04 -2.14 9.27
C ASP A 129 11.19 -2.63 7.83
N SER A 130 11.17 -1.68 6.89
CA SER A 130 11.34 -1.95 5.46
C SER A 130 12.62 -2.74 5.13
N TRP A 131 13.65 -2.66 5.98
CA TRP A 131 14.90 -3.42 5.86
C TRP A 131 14.67 -4.94 5.87
N TRP A 132 13.65 -5.41 6.58
CA TRP A 132 13.34 -6.84 6.73
C TRP A 132 12.30 -7.36 5.75
N ARG A 133 11.74 -6.49 4.90
CA ARG A 133 10.62 -6.84 4.01
C ARG A 133 10.95 -7.99 3.06
N GLU A 134 12.12 -7.95 2.42
CA GLU A 134 12.54 -9.00 1.49
C GLU A 134 12.80 -10.31 2.23
N VAL A 135 13.42 -10.27 3.42
CA VAL A 135 13.62 -11.47 4.26
C VAL A 135 12.28 -12.13 4.60
N ALA A 136 11.29 -11.32 5.00
CA ALA A 136 9.98 -11.80 5.43
C ALA A 136 9.14 -12.38 4.29
N THR A 137 9.32 -11.90 3.06
CA THR A 137 8.67 -12.46 1.86
C THR A 137 9.42 -13.69 1.31
N LEU A 138 10.76 -13.72 1.41
CA LEU A 138 11.57 -14.87 1.00
C LEU A 138 11.44 -16.08 1.93
N LEU A 139 11.24 -15.87 3.24
CA LEU A 139 11.16 -16.98 4.21
C LEU A 139 10.06 -18.00 3.88
N PRO A 140 8.79 -17.62 3.64
CA PRO A 140 7.76 -18.55 3.19
C PRO A 140 8.12 -19.25 1.87
N GLY A 141 8.72 -18.52 0.92
CA GLY A 141 9.16 -19.10 -0.36
C GLY A 141 10.26 -20.16 -0.19
N TYR A 142 11.21 -19.94 0.72
CA TYR A 142 12.24 -20.91 1.08
C TYR A 142 11.62 -22.15 1.73
N LEU A 143 10.78 -21.94 2.75
CA LEU A 143 10.09 -23.02 3.45
C LEU A 143 9.16 -23.80 2.51
N LEU A 144 8.59 -23.19 1.46
CA LEU A 144 7.72 -23.91 0.54
C LEU A 144 8.48 -25.03 -0.20
N LYS A 145 9.73 -24.77 -0.57
CA LYS A 145 10.58 -25.71 -1.31
C LYS A 145 11.04 -26.88 -0.43
N GLU A 146 11.42 -26.59 0.80
CA GLU A 146 12.07 -27.57 1.69
C GLU A 146 11.10 -28.21 2.69
N LEU A 147 10.05 -27.47 3.09
CA LEU A 147 9.23 -27.73 4.27
C LEU A 147 7.79 -27.17 4.12
N ALA A 148 7.11 -27.46 2.99
CA ALA A 148 5.85 -26.82 2.58
C ALA A 148 4.79 -26.55 3.68
N PRO A 149 4.49 -27.48 4.63
CA PRO A 149 3.54 -27.20 5.71
C PRO A 149 3.93 -26.04 6.62
N HIS A 150 5.23 -25.80 6.80
CA HIS A 150 5.75 -24.72 7.63
C HIS A 150 5.60 -23.35 6.96
N ALA A 151 5.75 -23.28 5.63
CA ALA A 151 5.53 -22.05 4.89
C ALA A 151 4.10 -21.54 5.04
N ARG A 152 3.13 -22.44 4.85
CA ARG A 152 1.71 -22.15 5.10
C ARG A 152 1.52 -21.66 6.54
N ARG A 153 2.06 -22.38 7.53
CA ARG A 153 1.97 -22.01 8.95
C ARG A 153 2.49 -20.60 9.24
N VAL A 154 3.61 -20.17 8.64
CA VAL A 154 4.14 -18.81 8.79
C VAL A 154 3.14 -17.77 8.27
N LEU A 155 2.58 -17.97 7.08
CA LEU A 155 1.63 -17.02 6.48
C LEU A 155 0.33 -16.89 7.30
N TYR A 156 -0.23 -18.01 7.76
CA TYR A 156 -1.38 -17.99 8.66
C TYR A 156 -1.08 -17.28 9.97
N ALA A 157 0.11 -17.48 10.54
CA ALA A 157 0.50 -16.83 11.78
C ALA A 157 0.65 -15.31 11.63
N LEU A 158 1.29 -14.86 10.56
CA LEU A 158 1.43 -13.44 10.24
C LEU A 158 0.08 -12.77 9.93
N ALA A 159 -0.87 -13.51 9.35
CA ALA A 159 -2.24 -13.06 9.16
C ALA A 159 -3.06 -13.00 10.46
N GLY A 160 -2.59 -13.62 11.55
CA GLY A 160 -3.37 -13.83 12.78
C GLY A 160 -4.53 -14.82 12.58
N GLY A 161 -4.39 -15.71 11.61
CA GLY A 161 -5.39 -16.69 11.18
C GLY A 161 -5.31 -18.04 11.91
N ASN A 162 -6.10 -18.99 11.43
CA ASN A 162 -6.11 -20.36 11.94
C ASN A 162 -5.62 -21.33 10.85
N ASP A 163 -4.51 -22.03 11.12
CA ASP A 163 -3.89 -22.99 10.18
C ASP A 163 -4.47 -24.42 10.29
N GLY A 164 -5.54 -24.60 11.06
CA GLY A 164 -6.17 -25.88 11.41
C GLY A 164 -5.51 -26.59 12.61
N ARG A 165 -4.36 -26.09 13.09
CA ARG A 165 -3.64 -26.64 14.26
C ARG A 165 -3.48 -25.61 15.38
N THR A 166 -3.37 -24.34 15.02
CA THR A 166 -3.10 -23.23 15.92
C THR A 166 -3.91 -22.04 15.45
N ASP A 167 -4.71 -21.50 16.38
CA ASP A 167 -5.33 -20.20 16.22
C ASP A 167 -4.32 -19.13 16.66
N TRP A 168 -3.84 -18.34 15.71
CA TRP A 168 -2.82 -17.32 15.96
C TRP A 168 -3.41 -15.98 16.40
N SER A 169 -4.74 -15.82 16.39
CA SER A 169 -5.39 -14.56 16.78
C SER A 169 -5.03 -14.13 18.21
N ALA A 170 -4.92 -15.10 19.14
CA ALA A 170 -4.51 -14.87 20.52
C ALA A 170 -3.04 -14.46 20.68
N GLU A 171 -2.18 -14.77 19.70
CA GLU A 171 -0.78 -14.35 19.70
C GLU A 171 -0.66 -12.93 19.12
N VAL A 172 -1.36 -12.68 18.01
CA VAL A 172 -1.28 -11.42 17.24
C VAL A 172 -1.92 -10.24 17.98
N VAL A 173 -2.94 -10.48 18.81
CA VAL A 173 -3.60 -9.41 19.59
C VAL A 173 -2.66 -8.66 20.53
N HIS A 174 -1.52 -9.27 20.90
CA HIS A 174 -0.51 -8.64 21.76
C HIS A 174 0.54 -7.83 21.00
N TRP A 175 0.54 -7.89 19.66
CA TRP A 175 1.46 -7.10 18.84
C TRP A 175 0.96 -5.66 18.70
N SER A 176 1.87 -4.71 18.43
CA SER A 176 1.46 -3.34 18.11
C SER A 176 0.66 -3.32 16.80
N PRO A 177 -0.23 -2.32 16.59
CA PRO A 177 -0.96 -2.16 15.33
C PRO A 177 -0.05 -2.15 14.09
N ASP A 178 1.12 -1.51 14.17
CA ASP A 178 2.12 -1.52 13.09
C ASP A 178 2.58 -2.95 12.75
N VAL A 179 2.95 -3.74 13.75
CA VAL A 179 3.38 -5.14 13.55
C VAL A 179 2.23 -5.98 13.00
N GLN A 180 1.02 -5.81 13.52
CA GLN A 180 -0.15 -6.54 13.05
C GLN A 180 -0.47 -6.24 11.56
N LEU A 181 -0.41 -4.97 11.16
CA LEU A 181 -0.70 -4.55 9.78
C LEU A 181 0.43 -4.97 8.84
N ALA A 182 1.69 -4.73 9.21
CA ALA A 182 2.85 -5.10 8.40
C ALA A 182 2.97 -6.62 8.20
N ALA A 183 2.73 -7.41 9.25
CA ALA A 183 2.73 -8.87 9.14
C ALA A 183 1.64 -9.37 8.20
N ALA A 184 0.40 -8.87 8.33
CA ALA A 184 -0.71 -9.25 7.45
C ALA A 184 -0.45 -8.86 5.99
N GLU A 185 0.11 -7.66 5.77
CA GLU A 185 0.46 -7.17 4.44
C GLU A 185 1.58 -8.00 3.79
N ILE A 186 2.65 -8.33 4.53
CA ILE A 186 3.72 -9.18 4.02
C ILE A 186 3.21 -10.58 3.71
N ALA A 187 2.35 -11.13 4.57
CA ALA A 187 1.73 -12.42 4.33
C ALA A 187 0.84 -12.40 3.07
N ALA A 188 0.12 -11.31 2.83
CA ALA A 188 -0.64 -11.10 1.61
C ALA A 188 0.24 -11.04 0.37
N THR A 189 1.33 -10.25 0.41
CA THR A 189 2.29 -10.15 -0.69
C THR A 189 2.93 -11.51 -1.00
N ALA A 190 3.43 -12.22 0.02
CA ALA A 190 4.01 -13.55 -0.16
C ALA A 190 2.97 -14.59 -0.64
N SER A 191 1.72 -14.50 -0.17
CA SER A 191 0.65 -15.40 -0.60
C SER A 191 0.29 -15.20 -2.08
N LEU A 192 0.29 -13.96 -2.58
CA LEU A 192 0.03 -13.67 -3.99
C LEU A 192 1.11 -14.24 -4.90
N GLU A 193 2.36 -14.28 -4.45
CA GLU A 193 3.47 -14.82 -5.23
C GLU A 193 3.56 -16.35 -5.20
N TRP A 194 3.39 -16.95 -4.02
CA TRP A 194 3.77 -18.36 -3.80
C TRP A 194 2.58 -19.28 -3.47
N PHE A 195 1.43 -18.72 -3.06
CA PHE A 195 0.28 -19.47 -2.52
C PHE A 195 -1.06 -19.05 -3.16
N GLU A 196 -1.06 -18.62 -4.42
CA GLU A 196 -2.26 -18.10 -5.10
C GLU A 196 -3.46 -19.07 -5.09
N GLN A 197 -3.18 -20.38 -5.05
CA GLN A 197 -4.19 -21.44 -5.05
C GLN A 197 -4.82 -21.69 -3.67
N ASP A 198 -4.25 -21.17 -2.57
CA ASP A 198 -4.80 -21.35 -1.21
C ASP A 198 -5.91 -20.32 -0.94
N GLN A 199 -7.13 -20.67 -1.32
CA GLN A 199 -8.30 -19.79 -1.18
C GLN A 199 -8.67 -19.51 0.28
N GLU A 200 -8.40 -20.44 1.21
CA GLU A 200 -8.67 -20.26 2.63
C GLU A 200 -7.73 -19.20 3.21
N LEU A 201 -6.43 -19.30 2.93
CA LEU A 201 -5.45 -18.30 3.34
C LEU A 201 -5.77 -16.95 2.72
N ARG A 202 -6.08 -16.92 1.41
CA ARG A 202 -6.47 -15.70 0.70
C ARG A 202 -7.64 -14.99 1.40
N GLN A 203 -8.69 -15.73 1.76
CA GLN A 203 -9.85 -15.15 2.44
C GLN A 203 -9.49 -14.59 3.82
N GLN A 204 -8.70 -15.32 4.62
CA GLN A 204 -8.29 -14.83 5.94
C GLN A 204 -7.43 -13.55 5.85
N LEU A 205 -6.57 -13.44 4.83
CA LEU A 205 -5.79 -12.24 4.55
C LEU A 205 -6.67 -11.06 4.13
N VAL A 206 -7.66 -11.30 3.26
CA VAL A 206 -8.66 -10.30 2.88
C VAL A 206 -9.41 -9.81 4.10
N ASP A 207 -9.95 -10.72 4.92
CA ASP A 207 -10.71 -10.38 6.12
C ASP A 207 -9.86 -9.56 7.10
N ARG A 208 -8.60 -9.94 7.27
CA ARG A 208 -7.66 -9.26 8.16
C ARG A 208 -7.35 -7.84 7.70
N LEU A 209 -6.96 -7.65 6.44
CA LEU A 209 -6.67 -6.31 5.90
C LEU A 209 -7.94 -5.46 5.86
N HIS A 210 -9.07 -6.03 5.45
CA HIS A 210 -10.37 -5.37 5.46
C HIS A 210 -10.77 -4.88 6.86
N TYR A 211 -10.52 -5.69 7.90
CA TYR A 211 -10.77 -5.28 9.29
C TYR A 211 -10.00 -4.01 9.68
N PHE A 212 -8.73 -3.89 9.28
CA PHE A 212 -7.97 -2.65 9.49
C PHE A 212 -8.59 -1.46 8.74
N PHE A 213 -8.91 -1.63 7.46
CA PHE A 213 -9.50 -0.56 6.64
C PHE A 213 -10.95 -0.19 7.00
N THR A 214 -11.58 -0.94 7.90
CA THR A 214 -12.93 -0.66 8.43
C THR A 214 -12.93 -0.35 9.92
N THR A 215 -11.76 -0.27 10.55
CA THR A 215 -11.58 0.10 11.97
C THR A 215 -10.67 1.33 12.08
N PRO A 216 -11.21 2.55 11.90
CA PRO A 216 -10.44 3.80 11.90
C PRO A 216 -9.48 3.97 13.08
N ASP A 217 -9.94 3.67 14.30
CA ASP A 217 -9.11 3.80 15.51
C ASP A 217 -7.87 2.92 15.48
N LEU A 218 -7.99 1.72 14.89
CA LEU A 218 -6.86 0.80 14.74
C LEU A 218 -5.93 1.26 13.62
N LEU A 219 -6.48 1.67 12.47
CA LEU A 219 -5.69 2.12 11.32
C LEU A 219 -4.90 3.39 11.63
N ASN A 220 -5.47 4.32 12.40
CA ASN A 220 -4.81 5.55 12.83
C ASN A 220 -3.60 5.33 13.74
N GLN A 221 -3.47 4.15 14.34
CA GLN A 221 -2.30 3.76 15.15
C GLN A 221 -1.16 3.18 14.30
N THR A 222 -1.26 3.23 12.97
CA THR A 222 -0.28 2.63 12.06
C THR A 222 0.40 3.65 11.16
N ALA A 223 1.67 3.40 10.83
CA ALA A 223 2.46 4.26 9.97
C ALA A 223 1.85 4.37 8.55
N PRO A 224 1.79 5.56 7.94
CA PRO A 224 1.20 5.77 6.61
C PRO A 224 1.74 4.85 5.51
N GLN A 225 3.04 4.53 5.55
CA GLN A 225 3.67 3.67 4.55
C GLN A 225 3.18 2.22 4.68
N LEU A 226 2.94 1.75 5.91
CA LEU A 226 2.34 0.43 6.14
C LEU A 226 0.90 0.38 5.65
N ARG A 227 0.13 1.46 5.86
CA ARG A 227 -1.23 1.60 5.31
C ARG A 227 -1.25 1.57 3.79
N ALA A 228 -0.32 2.28 3.14
CA ALA A 228 -0.21 2.28 1.68
C ALA A 228 0.13 0.90 1.12
N ASN A 229 1.06 0.17 1.75
CA ASN A 229 1.41 -1.20 1.35
C ASN A 229 0.22 -2.15 1.56
N ALA A 230 -0.47 -2.07 2.69
CA ALA A 230 -1.63 -2.89 3.01
C ALA A 230 -2.80 -2.64 2.04
N GLY A 231 -3.01 -1.37 1.66
CA GLY A 231 -4.04 -0.98 0.69
C GLY A 231 -3.78 -1.58 -0.70
N ARG A 232 -2.51 -1.58 -1.13
CA ARG A 232 -2.07 -2.23 -2.38
C ARG A 232 -2.27 -3.75 -2.33
N ALA A 233 -1.88 -4.39 -1.23
CA ALA A 233 -2.08 -5.82 -1.04
C ALA A 233 -3.57 -6.20 -1.08
N LEU A 234 -4.42 -5.41 -0.40
CA LEU A 234 -5.89 -5.59 -0.43
C LEU A 234 -6.45 -5.41 -1.84
N ALA A 235 -5.92 -4.46 -2.63
CA ALA A 235 -6.33 -4.25 -4.02
C ALA A 235 -6.09 -5.50 -4.88
N ALA A 236 -4.95 -6.17 -4.70
CA ALA A 236 -4.56 -7.36 -5.44
C ALA A 236 -5.30 -8.63 -4.96
N LEU A 237 -5.61 -8.71 -3.68
CA LEU A 237 -6.42 -9.80 -3.11
C LEU A 237 -7.91 -9.67 -3.46
N GLY A 238 -8.40 -8.46 -3.71
CA GLY A 238 -9.81 -8.15 -3.91
C GLY A 238 -10.33 -7.41 -2.68
N ASP A 239 -10.75 -6.16 -2.88
CA ASP A 239 -11.12 -5.24 -1.80
C ASP A 239 -12.64 -5.30 -1.52
N PRO A 240 -13.09 -5.87 -0.39
CA PRO A 240 -14.51 -6.07 -0.10
C PRO A 240 -15.28 -4.78 0.18
N ARG A 241 -14.58 -3.65 0.34
CA ARG A 241 -15.19 -2.33 0.50
C ARG A 241 -15.93 -1.90 -0.76
N PHE A 242 -15.67 -2.53 -1.90
CA PHE A 242 -16.25 -2.21 -3.20
C PHE A 242 -16.99 -3.42 -3.78
N SER A 243 -18.18 -3.17 -4.34
CA SER A 243 -18.98 -4.23 -4.97
C SER A 243 -18.68 -4.34 -6.46
N ALA A 244 -18.16 -5.50 -6.89
CA ALA A 244 -17.93 -5.77 -8.31
C ALA A 244 -19.23 -5.75 -9.15
N ASP A 245 -20.36 -6.10 -8.54
CA ASP A 245 -21.69 -6.06 -9.18
C ASP A 245 -22.24 -4.64 -9.34
N ALA A 246 -21.63 -3.66 -8.65
CA ALA A 246 -22.01 -2.25 -8.69
C ALA A 246 -20.87 -1.38 -9.25
N TRP A 247 -20.16 -1.87 -10.28
CA TRP A 247 -19.04 -1.15 -10.93
C TRP A 247 -17.98 -0.66 -9.94
N TYR A 248 -17.71 -1.45 -8.88
CA TYR A 248 -16.77 -1.14 -7.81
C TYR A 248 -17.12 0.15 -7.03
N LEU A 249 -18.39 0.52 -6.96
CA LEU A 249 -18.87 1.51 -6.00
C LEU A 249 -18.75 0.97 -4.57
N PRO A 250 -18.61 1.85 -3.55
CA PRO A 250 -18.58 1.44 -2.15
C PRO A 250 -19.79 0.56 -1.79
N ASN A 251 -19.52 -0.51 -1.04
CA ASN A 251 -20.50 -1.51 -0.67
C ASN A 251 -21.32 -1.06 0.56
N ASP A 252 -22.06 0.04 0.40
CA ASP A 252 -22.96 0.59 1.39
C ASP A 252 -24.27 1.09 0.76
N PRO A 253 -25.36 1.33 1.54
CA PRO A 253 -26.67 1.69 1.00
C PRO A 253 -26.68 2.99 0.18
N MET A 254 -25.71 3.88 0.39
CA MET A 254 -25.59 5.14 -0.34
C MET A 254 -24.55 5.06 -1.47
N LEU A 255 -23.97 3.88 -1.74
CA LEU A 255 -22.88 3.70 -2.70
C LEU A 255 -21.73 4.69 -2.45
N GLY A 256 -21.47 5.02 -1.18
CA GLY A 256 -20.43 5.95 -0.75
C GLY A 256 -20.75 7.43 -0.89
N PHE A 257 -21.97 7.83 -1.29
CA PHE A 257 -22.36 9.23 -1.36
C PHE A 257 -22.71 9.81 0.03
N ILE A 258 -21.95 10.81 0.47
CA ILE A 258 -22.13 11.51 1.75
C ILE A 258 -22.99 12.75 1.55
N ALA A 259 -23.99 12.95 2.39
CA ALA A 259 -24.89 14.10 2.34
C ALA A 259 -24.23 15.36 2.94
N ILE A 260 -24.22 16.45 2.18
CA ILE A 260 -23.88 17.79 2.68
C ILE A 260 -25.15 18.64 2.77
N PRO A 261 -25.61 19.02 3.97
CA PRO A 261 -26.82 19.82 4.13
C PRO A 261 -26.71 21.21 3.51
N ALA A 262 -27.84 21.70 2.98
CA ALA A 262 -27.99 23.07 2.54
C ALA A 262 -27.56 24.06 3.63
N GLY A 263 -26.94 25.15 3.23
CA GLY A 263 -26.53 26.19 4.17
C GLY A 263 -25.52 27.16 3.59
N THR A 264 -25.23 28.17 4.40
CA THR A 264 -24.20 29.17 4.11
C THR A 264 -22.89 28.77 4.77
N PHE A 265 -21.78 28.95 4.05
CA PHE A 265 -20.43 28.76 4.57
C PHE A 265 -19.50 29.88 4.10
N THR A 266 -18.38 30.03 4.80
CA THR A 266 -17.28 30.91 4.40
C THR A 266 -16.41 30.19 3.38
N MET A 267 -16.36 30.72 2.15
CA MET A 267 -15.45 30.30 1.08
C MET A 267 -14.28 31.28 0.98
N GLY A 268 -13.09 30.78 0.69
CA GLY A 268 -11.86 31.57 0.67
C GLY A 268 -11.30 31.85 2.07
N GLU A 269 -10.18 32.54 2.12
CA GLU A 269 -9.47 32.89 3.35
C GLU A 269 -8.94 34.32 3.28
N GLY A 270 -8.73 34.96 4.44
CA GLY A 270 -8.22 36.33 4.50
C GLY A 270 -9.12 37.33 3.76
N GLU A 271 -8.53 38.14 2.88
CA GLU A 271 -9.24 39.16 2.09
C GLU A 271 -10.18 38.57 1.03
N GLU A 272 -9.98 37.31 0.65
CA GLU A 272 -10.83 36.61 -0.32
C GLU A 272 -12.03 35.90 0.35
N ALA A 273 -12.12 35.92 1.68
CA ALA A 273 -13.19 35.26 2.42
C ALA A 273 -14.56 35.91 2.15
N HIS A 274 -15.55 35.12 1.72
CA HIS A 274 -16.91 35.58 1.44
C HIS A 274 -17.93 34.47 1.68
N GLN A 275 -19.21 34.85 1.80
CA GLN A 275 -20.29 33.91 2.10
C GLN A 275 -20.91 33.33 0.82
N VAL A 276 -21.06 32.00 0.80
CA VAL A 276 -21.74 31.27 -0.29
C VAL A 276 -22.82 30.38 0.32
N THR A 277 -24.03 30.44 -0.24
CA THR A 277 -25.15 29.57 0.15
C THR A 277 -25.33 28.47 -0.90
N LEU A 278 -25.26 27.22 -0.45
CA LEU A 278 -25.44 26.05 -1.30
C LEU A 278 -26.70 25.27 -0.91
N PRO A 279 -27.38 24.63 -1.88
CA PRO A 279 -28.41 23.65 -1.58
C PRO A 279 -27.79 22.39 -0.97
N THR A 280 -28.63 21.45 -0.53
CA THR A 280 -28.16 20.13 -0.17
C THR A 280 -27.55 19.47 -1.41
N PHE A 281 -26.40 18.84 -1.25
CA PHE A 281 -25.79 18.00 -2.28
C PHE A 281 -25.21 16.74 -1.66
N TYR A 282 -24.76 15.83 -2.52
CA TYR A 282 -24.05 14.64 -2.11
C TYR A 282 -22.69 14.62 -2.80
N ILE A 283 -21.66 14.17 -2.08
CA ILE A 283 -20.31 14.03 -2.60
C ILE A 283 -19.78 12.65 -2.25
N ALA A 284 -18.97 12.06 -3.12
CA ALA A 284 -18.39 10.75 -2.85
C ALA A 284 -17.48 10.81 -1.61
N ARG A 285 -17.50 9.76 -0.79
CA ARG A 285 -16.61 9.61 0.39
C ARG A 285 -15.13 9.68 0.00
N TRP A 286 -14.81 9.14 -1.17
CA TRP A 286 -13.46 9.01 -1.71
C TRP A 286 -13.44 9.46 -3.17
N PRO A 287 -12.26 9.83 -3.71
CA PRO A 287 -12.08 9.98 -5.14
C PRO A 287 -12.46 8.71 -5.92
N VAL A 288 -12.84 8.88 -7.18
CA VAL A 288 -13.16 7.76 -8.08
C VAL A 288 -11.93 6.86 -8.21
N THR A 289 -12.11 5.55 -8.07
CA THR A 289 -11.00 4.59 -8.12
C THR A 289 -10.69 4.12 -9.54
N VAL A 290 -9.49 3.54 -9.73
CA VAL A 290 -9.10 2.90 -10.99
C VAL A 290 -10.10 1.82 -11.41
N ALA A 291 -10.60 0.99 -10.49
CA ALA A 291 -11.57 -0.06 -10.82
C ALA A 291 -12.91 0.51 -11.27
N GLN A 292 -13.38 1.58 -10.62
CA GLN A 292 -14.60 2.27 -11.02
C GLN A 292 -14.50 2.86 -12.42
N PHE A 293 -13.41 3.57 -12.71
CA PHE A 293 -13.20 4.15 -14.04
C PHE A 293 -12.92 3.07 -15.10
N ARG A 294 -12.23 1.98 -14.75
CA ARG A 294 -12.06 0.84 -15.65
C ARG A 294 -13.40 0.20 -16.03
N ALA A 295 -14.36 0.14 -15.10
CA ALA A 295 -15.69 -0.37 -15.38
C ALA A 295 -16.43 0.49 -16.43
N TYR A 296 -16.22 1.82 -16.41
CA TYR A 296 -16.67 2.74 -17.46
C TYR A 296 -16.00 2.45 -18.81
N VAL A 297 -14.68 2.31 -18.84
CA VAL A 297 -13.91 2.01 -20.06
C VAL A 297 -14.39 0.70 -20.70
N VAL A 298 -14.61 -0.34 -19.88
CA VAL A 298 -15.12 -1.64 -20.35
C VAL A 298 -16.55 -1.52 -20.90
N ALA A 299 -17.43 -0.77 -20.21
CA ALA A 299 -18.83 -0.65 -20.61
C ALA A 299 -19.03 0.19 -21.89
N THR A 300 -18.18 1.19 -22.11
CA THR A 300 -18.32 2.15 -23.21
C THR A 300 -17.38 1.89 -24.39
N GLY A 301 -16.27 1.20 -24.15
CA GLY A 301 -15.18 1.03 -25.11
C GLY A 301 -14.29 2.27 -25.27
N GLU A 302 -14.58 3.38 -24.57
CA GLU A 302 -13.79 4.60 -24.62
C GLU A 302 -12.47 4.43 -23.87
N GLN A 303 -11.35 4.46 -24.59
CA GLN A 303 -10.02 4.41 -23.97
C GLN A 303 -9.64 5.77 -23.37
N PRO A 304 -8.97 5.79 -22.21
CA PRO A 304 -8.44 7.03 -21.67
C PRO A 304 -7.38 7.63 -22.61
N LYS A 305 -7.29 8.95 -22.64
CA LYS A 305 -6.31 9.69 -23.43
C LYS A 305 -4.89 9.40 -22.96
N ASP A 306 -4.70 9.30 -21.66
CA ASP A 306 -3.44 8.85 -21.06
C ASP A 306 -3.48 7.33 -20.86
N SER A 307 -2.49 6.62 -21.40
CA SER A 307 -2.41 5.16 -21.29
C SER A 307 -2.15 4.69 -19.86
N ASP A 308 -1.74 5.59 -18.98
CA ASP A 308 -1.26 5.27 -17.65
C ASP A 308 -2.37 5.41 -16.60
N SER A 309 -3.52 6.02 -16.96
CA SER A 309 -4.67 6.22 -16.05
C SER A 309 -5.22 4.95 -15.41
N LEU A 310 -5.01 3.77 -16.02
CA LEU A 310 -5.52 2.49 -15.49
C LEU A 310 -4.44 1.60 -14.86
N ARG A 311 -3.18 2.08 -14.75
CA ARG A 311 -2.04 1.29 -14.29
C ARG A 311 -2.00 1.08 -12.78
N ASP A 312 -2.51 2.04 -12.03
CA ASP A 312 -2.52 1.97 -10.57
C ASP A 312 -3.45 0.85 -10.05
N PRO A 313 -3.25 0.39 -8.79
CA PRO A 313 -4.09 -0.65 -8.20
C PRO A 313 -5.58 -0.26 -8.17
N ASN A 314 -6.46 -1.26 -8.18
CA ASN A 314 -7.90 -1.11 -8.35
C ASN A 314 -8.59 -0.13 -7.38
N ASN A 315 -8.11 -0.05 -6.14
CA ASN A 315 -8.67 0.79 -5.08
C ASN A 315 -7.90 2.12 -4.90
N HIS A 316 -6.93 2.43 -5.77
CA HIS A 316 -6.28 3.74 -5.82
C HIS A 316 -7.15 4.72 -6.60
N PRO A 317 -7.05 6.03 -6.33
CA PRO A 317 -7.76 7.04 -7.11
C PRO A 317 -7.28 7.01 -8.57
N VAL A 318 -8.21 7.09 -9.52
CA VAL A 318 -7.87 7.26 -10.93
C VAL A 318 -7.37 8.69 -11.17
N HIS A 319 -6.26 8.84 -11.89
CA HIS A 319 -5.70 10.13 -12.24
C HIS A 319 -5.22 10.17 -13.70
N TRP A 320 -4.68 11.32 -14.11
CA TRP A 320 -4.33 11.63 -15.52
C TRP A 320 -5.52 11.62 -16.48
N LEU A 321 -6.70 11.94 -15.96
CA LEU A 321 -7.90 12.13 -16.77
C LEU A 321 -8.07 13.59 -17.19
N THR A 322 -8.53 13.79 -18.42
CA THR A 322 -9.09 15.07 -18.84
C THR A 322 -10.42 15.35 -18.13
N TRP A 323 -10.79 16.62 -18.04
CA TRP A 323 -12.07 17.03 -17.47
C TRP A 323 -13.26 16.42 -18.21
N GLN A 324 -13.16 16.29 -19.54
CA GLN A 324 -14.21 15.70 -20.38
C GLN A 324 -14.41 14.22 -20.05
N GLU A 325 -13.33 13.45 -19.85
CA GLU A 325 -13.42 12.04 -19.44
C GLU A 325 -14.10 11.88 -18.09
N ALA A 326 -13.74 12.72 -17.11
CA ALA A 326 -14.36 12.71 -15.79
C ALA A 326 -15.86 13.06 -15.86
N THR A 327 -16.25 14.02 -16.73
CA THR A 327 -17.65 14.38 -16.94
C THR A 327 -18.44 13.29 -17.65
N ARG A 328 -17.86 12.63 -18.66
CA ARG A 328 -18.49 11.47 -19.34
C ARG A 328 -18.67 10.29 -18.38
N TYR A 329 -17.70 10.04 -17.51
CA TYR A 329 -17.83 9.05 -16.43
C TYR A 329 -19.05 9.35 -15.54
N CYS A 330 -19.21 10.60 -15.07
CA CYS A 330 -20.36 11.01 -14.26
C CYS A 330 -21.71 10.82 -14.99
N ALA A 331 -21.77 11.17 -16.27
CA ALA A 331 -22.97 11.01 -17.10
C ALA A 331 -23.32 9.53 -17.30
N TRP A 332 -22.32 8.70 -17.61
CA TRP A 332 -22.47 7.25 -17.71
C TRP A 332 -22.96 6.65 -16.40
N LEU A 333 -22.34 7.00 -15.26
CA LEU A 333 -22.71 6.46 -13.96
C LEU A 333 -24.16 6.83 -13.60
N THR A 334 -24.57 8.05 -13.89
CA THR A 334 -25.96 8.50 -13.72
C THR A 334 -26.94 7.64 -14.53
N ALA A 335 -26.65 7.39 -15.81
CA ALA A 335 -27.50 6.58 -16.67
C ALA A 335 -27.53 5.11 -16.22
N THR A 336 -26.37 4.58 -15.86
CA THR A 336 -26.18 3.21 -15.38
C THR A 336 -26.99 2.94 -14.11
N LEU A 337 -26.87 3.80 -13.09
CA LEU A 337 -27.65 3.64 -11.85
C LEU A 337 -29.16 3.85 -12.07
N ARG A 338 -29.58 4.69 -13.00
CA ARG A 338 -31.01 4.80 -13.35
C ARG A 338 -31.57 3.52 -13.96
N ALA A 339 -30.77 2.83 -14.78
CA ALA A 339 -31.16 1.60 -15.45
C ALA A 339 -31.00 0.34 -14.57
N TRP A 340 -30.12 0.40 -13.58
CA TRP A 340 -29.80 -0.75 -12.74
C TRP A 340 -30.91 -1.07 -11.74
N ALA A 341 -31.55 -2.23 -11.94
CA ALA A 341 -32.67 -2.68 -11.12
C ALA A 341 -32.31 -2.91 -9.64
N ALA A 342 -31.04 -3.17 -9.32
CA ALA A 342 -30.56 -3.37 -7.96
C ALA A 342 -29.94 -2.11 -7.33
N THR A 343 -30.13 -0.93 -7.94
CA THR A 343 -29.76 0.35 -7.31
C THR A 343 -30.43 0.47 -5.95
N PRO A 344 -29.67 0.77 -4.87
CA PRO A 344 -30.23 0.92 -3.54
C PRO A 344 -31.39 1.92 -3.50
N PRO A 345 -32.46 1.65 -2.72
CA PRO A 345 -33.65 2.50 -2.66
C PRO A 345 -33.34 3.99 -2.45
N GLU A 346 -32.41 4.31 -1.55
CA GLU A 346 -32.01 5.66 -1.17
C GLU A 346 -31.40 6.44 -2.34
N VAL A 347 -30.63 5.76 -3.19
CA VAL A 347 -30.03 6.33 -4.40
C VAL A 347 -31.08 6.41 -5.52
N ALA A 348 -31.88 5.35 -5.69
CA ALA A 348 -32.91 5.28 -6.72
C ALA A 348 -33.97 6.37 -6.55
N GLU A 349 -34.39 6.68 -5.33
CA GLU A 349 -35.33 7.78 -5.03
C GLU A 349 -34.77 9.13 -5.45
N LYS A 350 -33.49 9.41 -5.18
CA LYS A 350 -32.83 10.66 -5.61
C LYS A 350 -32.79 10.73 -7.14
N LEU A 351 -32.36 9.67 -7.80
CA LEU A 351 -32.28 9.64 -9.26
C LEU A 351 -33.65 9.84 -9.92
N LYS A 352 -34.72 9.28 -9.35
CA LYS A 352 -36.12 9.52 -9.78
C LYS A 352 -36.58 10.96 -9.56
N ALA A 353 -36.13 11.58 -8.46
CA ALA A 353 -36.38 12.99 -8.17
C ALA A 353 -35.54 13.96 -9.03
N GLY A 354 -34.79 13.47 -10.02
CA GLY A 354 -34.06 14.27 -10.99
C GLY A 354 -32.60 14.54 -10.62
N TRP A 355 -32.10 13.97 -9.53
CA TRP A 355 -30.69 14.08 -9.15
C TRP A 355 -29.78 13.40 -10.19
N GLN A 356 -28.55 13.91 -10.28
CA GLN A 356 -27.52 13.46 -11.24
C GLN A 356 -26.15 13.46 -10.56
N ILE A 357 -25.29 12.57 -11.01
CA ILE A 357 -23.88 12.54 -10.61
C ILE A 357 -23.11 13.46 -11.56
N MET A 358 -22.30 14.34 -11.00
CA MET A 358 -21.52 15.36 -11.71
C MET A 358 -20.24 15.66 -10.93
N LEU A 359 -19.26 16.27 -11.58
CA LEU A 359 -18.14 16.90 -10.87
C LEU A 359 -18.66 17.97 -9.90
N PRO A 360 -18.10 18.11 -8.69
CA PRO A 360 -18.51 19.16 -7.76
C PRO A 360 -18.15 20.54 -8.34
N SER A 361 -18.90 21.57 -7.99
CA SER A 361 -18.39 22.94 -8.13
C SER A 361 -17.25 23.18 -7.14
N GLU A 362 -16.41 24.18 -7.39
CA GLU A 362 -15.36 24.62 -6.48
C GLU A 362 -15.91 24.96 -5.09
N ALA A 363 -17.09 25.60 -5.05
CA ALA A 363 -17.78 25.89 -3.81
C ALA A 363 -18.32 24.64 -3.10
N GLU A 364 -18.90 23.67 -3.83
CA GLU A 364 -19.35 22.39 -3.24
C GLU A 364 -18.16 21.60 -2.67
N TRP A 365 -17.05 21.54 -3.40
CA TRP A 365 -15.83 20.87 -2.95
C TRP A 365 -15.27 21.52 -1.68
N GLU A 366 -15.13 22.85 -1.68
CA GLU A 366 -14.58 23.57 -0.52
C GLU A 366 -15.52 23.51 0.69
N ARG A 367 -16.84 23.56 0.45
CA ARG A 367 -17.86 23.36 1.47
C ARG A 367 -17.71 22.00 2.15
N ALA A 368 -17.49 20.95 1.36
CA ALA A 368 -17.31 19.60 1.86
C ALA A 368 -16.04 19.50 2.71
N ALA A 369 -14.92 20.05 2.23
CA ALA A 369 -13.66 20.04 2.97
C ALA A 369 -13.72 20.88 4.26
N ARG A 370 -14.06 22.17 4.14
CA ARG A 370 -13.88 23.15 5.22
C ARG A 370 -15.08 23.26 6.17
N GLY A 371 -16.22 22.64 5.85
CA GLY A 371 -17.43 22.73 6.64
C GLY A 371 -18.03 24.16 6.66
N THR A 372 -18.87 24.49 7.65
CA THR A 372 -19.55 25.82 7.71
C THR A 372 -18.63 26.91 8.23
N LYS A 373 -17.70 26.51 9.10
CA LYS A 373 -16.83 27.41 9.87
C LYS A 373 -15.50 27.70 9.19
N GLY A 374 -15.23 27.12 8.02
CA GLY A 374 -14.02 27.39 7.25
C GLY A 374 -12.74 26.78 7.87
N ARG A 375 -12.78 25.50 8.26
CA ARG A 375 -11.59 24.78 8.79
C ARG A 375 -10.39 24.92 7.84
N LEU A 376 -9.18 25.00 8.38
CA LEU A 376 -7.95 25.12 7.57
C LEU A 376 -7.69 23.83 6.77
N TYR A 377 -7.85 22.68 7.42
CA TYR A 377 -7.79 21.35 6.81
C TYR A 377 -9.16 20.65 6.91
N PRO A 378 -9.41 19.56 6.17
CA PRO A 378 -10.67 18.83 6.24
C PRO A 378 -11.02 18.34 7.65
N TRP A 379 -10.01 17.93 8.40
CA TRP A 379 -10.11 17.38 9.76
C TRP A 379 -10.23 18.44 10.87
N GLU A 380 -10.51 17.99 12.08
CA GLU A 380 -10.47 18.85 13.27
C GLU A 380 -9.03 19.20 13.67
N GLY A 381 -8.79 20.49 13.88
CA GLY A 381 -7.47 21.05 14.19
C GLY A 381 -6.85 21.80 13.00
N ASN A 382 -5.71 22.44 13.24
CA ASN A 382 -5.01 23.26 12.25
C ASN A 382 -3.58 22.77 11.97
N GLU A 383 -3.23 21.59 12.46
CA GLU A 383 -1.88 21.03 12.31
C GLU A 383 -1.81 20.15 11.08
N ILE A 384 -0.71 20.30 10.34
CA ILE A 384 -0.31 19.34 9.30
C ILE A 384 0.18 18.06 9.97
N ASP A 385 -0.28 16.92 9.48
CA ASP A 385 0.01 15.62 10.08
C ASP A 385 0.13 14.56 8.98
N GLY A 386 1.29 13.91 8.90
CA GLY A 386 1.56 12.81 7.98
C GLY A 386 0.58 11.64 8.11
N ASN A 387 -0.13 11.53 9.24
CA ASN A 387 -1.14 10.51 9.44
C ASN A 387 -2.52 10.84 8.86
N ARG A 388 -2.72 12.07 8.35
CA ARG A 388 -4.02 12.59 7.89
C ARG A 388 -4.11 12.81 6.38
N ALA A 389 -3.00 12.77 5.66
CA ALA A 389 -2.99 12.96 4.22
C ALA A 389 -1.78 12.28 3.55
N ASN A 390 -1.93 11.93 2.27
CA ASN A 390 -0.81 11.51 1.43
C ASN A 390 -0.26 12.72 0.65
N TYR A 391 0.88 13.26 1.09
CA TYR A 391 1.59 14.36 0.44
C TYR A 391 3.10 14.07 0.46
N ARG A 392 3.92 15.00 -0.05
CA ARG A 392 5.37 14.75 -0.25
C ARG A 392 6.06 14.22 1.00
N ASP A 393 5.84 14.85 2.15
CA ASP A 393 6.57 14.50 3.37
C ASP A 393 6.02 13.23 4.06
N THR A 394 4.86 12.72 3.62
CA THR A 394 4.40 11.39 4.02
C THR A 394 5.31 10.29 3.44
N GLY A 395 6.13 10.56 2.42
CA GLY A 395 7.15 9.63 1.94
C GLY A 395 6.63 8.36 1.25
N ILE A 396 5.33 8.30 0.91
CA ILE A 396 4.75 7.20 0.12
C ILE A 396 5.20 7.28 -1.35
N GLY A 397 5.33 8.49 -1.89
CA GLY A 397 5.89 8.74 -3.23
C GLY A 397 4.99 8.36 -4.42
N THR A 398 3.76 7.92 -4.17
CA THR A 398 2.74 7.57 -5.17
C THR A 398 1.34 7.71 -4.57
N THR A 399 0.30 7.49 -5.36
CA THR A 399 -1.08 7.41 -4.86
C THR A 399 -1.20 6.29 -3.82
N SER A 400 -2.14 6.45 -2.88
CA SER A 400 -2.49 5.42 -1.91
C SER A 400 -3.92 4.94 -2.16
N ALA A 401 -4.23 3.71 -1.76
CA ALA A 401 -5.60 3.22 -1.74
C ALA A 401 -6.50 4.22 -1.00
N VAL A 402 -7.71 4.43 -1.51
CA VAL A 402 -8.66 5.32 -0.84
C VAL A 402 -9.04 4.78 0.53
N GLY A 403 -9.25 5.69 1.49
CA GLY A 403 -9.50 5.32 2.89
C GLY A 403 -8.24 4.91 3.68
N CYS A 404 -7.04 5.23 3.17
CA CYS A 404 -5.79 5.04 3.91
C CYS A 404 -5.62 6.03 5.07
N PHE A 405 -6.36 7.15 5.09
CA PHE A 405 -6.16 8.25 6.04
C PHE A 405 -7.43 8.62 6.80
N PRO A 406 -7.96 7.74 7.67
CA PRO A 406 -9.24 8.02 8.33
C PRO A 406 -9.18 9.20 9.31
N ALA A 407 -8.03 9.49 9.93
CA ALA A 407 -7.85 10.73 10.71
C ALA A 407 -7.86 12.02 9.86
N GLY A 408 -7.75 11.89 8.53
CA GLY A 408 -7.88 12.98 7.57
C GLY A 408 -9.32 13.30 7.19
N ALA A 409 -10.29 12.51 7.68
CA ALA A 409 -11.68 12.68 7.34
C ALA A 409 -12.27 14.01 7.86
N THR A 410 -13.25 14.54 7.15
CA THR A 410 -14.16 15.55 7.69
C THR A 410 -15.04 14.95 8.79
N PRO A 411 -15.70 15.76 9.65
CA PRO A 411 -16.69 15.26 10.60
C PRO A 411 -17.86 14.50 9.94
N GLU A 412 -18.16 14.81 8.68
CA GLU A 412 -19.15 14.10 7.85
C GLU A 412 -18.63 12.77 7.28
N GLY A 413 -17.34 12.47 7.45
CA GLY A 413 -16.69 11.22 7.03
C GLY A 413 -16.16 11.22 5.60
N ILE A 414 -15.89 12.40 5.01
CA ILE A 414 -15.31 12.49 3.66
C ILE A 414 -13.79 12.50 3.80
N GLU A 415 -13.13 11.63 3.06
CA GLU A 415 -11.69 11.38 3.16
C GLU A 415 -10.94 11.84 1.91
N ASP A 416 -9.61 11.89 1.99
CA ASP A 416 -8.71 12.22 0.88
C ASP A 416 -8.91 13.61 0.24
N LEU A 417 -9.63 14.53 0.89
CA LEU A 417 -9.77 15.93 0.45
C LEU A 417 -8.49 16.78 0.62
N SER A 418 -7.38 16.17 1.02
CA SER A 418 -6.06 16.79 1.09
C SER A 418 -5.00 15.78 0.68
N GLY A 419 -4.23 16.11 -0.36
CA GLY A 419 -3.24 15.20 -0.94
C GLY A 419 -3.85 14.11 -1.81
N ASN A 420 -3.12 13.01 -1.97
CA ASN A 420 -3.37 11.92 -2.91
C ASN A 420 -3.44 12.44 -4.37
N ILE A 421 -4.55 12.99 -4.85
CA ILE A 421 -4.67 13.52 -6.22
C ILE A 421 -5.41 14.86 -6.26
N TRP A 422 -5.06 15.68 -7.25
CA TRP A 422 -5.87 16.86 -7.58
C TRP A 422 -7.23 16.43 -8.14
N GLU A 423 -8.30 17.04 -7.65
CA GLU A 423 -9.67 16.70 -8.05
C GLU A 423 -10.27 17.77 -8.97
N TRP A 424 -10.77 17.35 -10.14
CA TRP A 424 -11.48 18.23 -11.07
C TRP A 424 -12.79 18.75 -10.48
N THR A 425 -13.02 20.06 -10.63
CA THR A 425 -14.33 20.66 -10.39
C THR A 425 -15.00 21.04 -11.71
N ARG A 426 -16.30 21.32 -11.68
CA ARG A 426 -17.03 21.90 -12.83
C ARG A 426 -16.96 23.43 -12.89
N SER A 427 -16.22 24.09 -12.01
CA SER A 427 -16.10 25.54 -11.99
C SER A 427 -14.94 26.01 -12.87
N ARG A 428 -15.16 27.09 -13.63
CA ARG A 428 -14.07 27.83 -14.28
C ARG A 428 -13.09 28.34 -13.24
N TYR A 429 -11.82 28.35 -13.58
CA TYR A 429 -10.78 28.97 -12.78
C TYR A 429 -10.76 30.50 -13.01
N LEU A 430 -11.44 31.25 -12.14
CA LEU A 430 -11.40 32.72 -12.12
C LEU A 430 -11.15 33.21 -10.68
N GLY A 431 -10.85 34.49 -10.50
CA GLY A 431 -10.65 35.07 -9.16
C GLY A 431 -11.90 35.04 -8.28
N TYR A 432 -11.69 35.30 -6.99
CA TYR A 432 -12.73 35.56 -6.01
C TYR A 432 -13.31 36.99 -6.15
N PRO A 433 -14.55 37.23 -5.66
CA PRO A 433 -15.44 36.30 -4.96
C PRO A 433 -16.14 35.30 -5.89
N TYR A 434 -16.49 34.14 -5.33
CA TYR A 434 -17.34 33.17 -6.00
C TYR A 434 -18.78 33.70 -6.05
N PRO A 435 -19.50 33.57 -7.18
CA PRO A 435 -20.83 34.16 -7.29
C PRO A 435 -21.83 33.58 -6.28
N SER A 436 -22.51 34.46 -5.54
CA SER A 436 -23.52 34.06 -4.56
C SER A 436 -24.94 33.93 -5.14
N ASP A 437 -25.19 34.49 -6.32
CA ASP A 437 -26.48 34.38 -7.02
C ASP A 437 -26.50 33.23 -8.04
N VAL A 438 -27.71 32.77 -8.37
CA VAL A 438 -27.92 31.62 -9.27
C VAL A 438 -27.39 31.88 -10.68
N GLN A 439 -27.54 33.10 -11.21
CA GLN A 439 -27.12 33.43 -12.57
C GLN A 439 -25.60 33.51 -12.67
N GLY A 440 -24.95 34.09 -11.67
CA GLY A 440 -23.50 34.14 -11.55
C GLY A 440 -22.90 32.74 -11.44
N ARG A 441 -23.47 31.87 -10.59
CA ARG A 441 -23.03 30.46 -10.49
C ARG A 441 -23.21 29.73 -11.81
N ALA A 442 -24.35 29.88 -12.49
CA ALA A 442 -24.58 29.25 -13.79
C ALA A 442 -23.54 29.68 -14.85
N LYS A 443 -22.95 30.87 -14.74
CA LYS A 443 -21.85 31.33 -15.61
C LYS A 443 -20.48 30.81 -15.17
N ARG A 444 -20.31 30.51 -13.88
CA ARG A 444 -19.07 29.95 -13.30
C ARG A 444 -18.97 28.44 -13.54
N GLU A 445 -20.09 27.73 -13.54
CA GLU A 445 -20.13 26.29 -13.76
C GLU A 445 -20.15 25.92 -15.24
N ARG A 446 -19.55 24.77 -15.55
CA ARG A 446 -19.48 24.18 -16.88
C ARG A 446 -19.96 22.75 -16.86
N PHE A 447 -20.78 22.42 -17.85
CA PHE A 447 -21.25 21.06 -18.09
C PHE A 447 -20.67 20.48 -19.40
N ALA A 448 -19.98 21.33 -20.16
CA ALA A 448 -19.10 20.99 -21.28
C ALA A 448 -17.98 22.03 -21.30
N ALA A 449 -16.74 21.58 -21.44
CA ALA A 449 -15.57 22.45 -21.55
C ALA A 449 -15.15 22.60 -23.01
N GLU A 450 -14.89 23.84 -23.43
CA GLU A 450 -14.19 24.15 -24.68
C GLU A 450 -12.68 23.99 -24.48
N ASP A 451 -11.92 23.70 -25.55
CA ASP A 451 -10.51 23.31 -25.47
C ASP A 451 -9.59 24.35 -24.78
N ASP A 452 -10.01 25.62 -24.72
CA ASP A 452 -9.23 26.74 -24.17
C ASP A 452 -9.68 27.19 -22.76
N GLU A 453 -10.64 26.51 -22.12
CA GLU A 453 -11.12 26.89 -20.77
C GLU A 453 -10.25 26.32 -19.65
N LEU A 454 -9.80 27.20 -18.74
CA LEU A 454 -9.18 26.80 -17.48
C LEU A 454 -10.26 26.45 -16.44
N LEU A 455 -10.17 25.26 -15.87
CA LEU A 455 -11.10 24.74 -14.86
C LEU A 455 -10.37 24.52 -13.54
N ALA A 456 -11.07 24.76 -12.43
CA ALA A 456 -10.46 24.66 -11.12
C ALA A 456 -10.28 23.20 -10.71
N MET A 457 -9.12 22.89 -10.12
CA MET A 457 -8.85 21.66 -9.39
C MET A 457 -8.59 21.99 -7.92
N ARG A 458 -8.91 21.07 -7.01
CA ARG A 458 -8.73 21.27 -5.55
C ARG A 458 -8.03 20.06 -4.91
N GLY A 459 -7.67 20.18 -3.62
CA GLY A 459 -7.13 19.09 -2.80
C GLY A 459 -5.60 18.98 -2.72
N GLY A 460 -4.88 19.25 -3.81
CA GLY A 460 -3.45 18.94 -3.89
C GLY A 460 -3.20 17.47 -4.22
N GLY A 461 -1.94 17.03 -4.37
CA GLY A 461 -1.62 15.64 -4.71
C GLY A 461 -0.43 15.10 -3.91
N TYR A 462 -0.11 13.82 -4.06
CA TYR A 462 0.94 13.14 -3.28
C TYR A 462 2.37 13.71 -3.47
N LEU A 463 2.60 14.54 -4.50
CA LEU A 463 3.87 15.24 -4.73
C LEU A 463 3.89 16.68 -4.20
N ALA A 464 2.75 17.20 -3.76
CA ALA A 464 2.60 18.58 -3.28
C ALA A 464 3.35 18.78 -1.96
#